data_AF-A0A6B3BXV8-F1
#
_entry.id   AF-A0A6B3BXV8-F1
#
_cell.length_a   1.000
_cell.length_b   1.000
_cell.length_c   1.000
_cell.angle_alpha   90.00
_cell.angle_beta   90.00
_cell.angle_gamma   90.00
#
_symmetry.space_group_name_H-M   'P 1'
#
loop_
_entity.id
_entity.type
_entity.pdbx_description
1 polymer ?
#
loop_
_entity_poly.entity_id
_entity_poly.type
_entity_poly.pdbx_seq_one_letter_code
_entity_poly.pdbx_strand_id
1 'polypeptide(L)'
;MARPRKPLLSTDLIVETARALVDAEGLAALSTRRLAAELGVSGPSLYNHFRTKDQLLEAVADSVSVLVDLSMFERGEEAEGRKGGERARDWRTALHDWAVSYRAALRDHPNIVPVLARGPGRRPAGLRLADAVYGGMVDAGWPPAQATSIGALMRYFIMGSALGSFAGGFVDDESAYDPADYPHLGQAHLLAEQQEKIDERAFETGLTALLDGLAQQYEQLRRPG
;
A
#
# COMPACT_ATOMS: atom_id res chain seq x y z
N MET A 1 -26.23 8.64 -39.21
CA MET A 1 -24.95 8.22 -38.61
C MET A 1 -25.19 7.83 -37.17
N ALA A 2 -24.87 6.59 -36.79
CA ALA A 2 -25.01 6.14 -35.41
C ALA A 2 -23.93 6.82 -34.54
N ARG A 3 -24.36 7.56 -33.52
CA ARG A 3 -23.49 8.17 -32.52
C ARG A 3 -22.89 7.05 -31.66
N PRO A 4 -21.57 6.99 -31.42
CA PRO A 4 -20.99 5.91 -30.62
C PRO A 4 -21.60 5.90 -29.20
N ARG A 5 -22.01 4.72 -28.74
CA ARG A 5 -22.75 4.48 -27.48
C ARG A 5 -21.85 4.30 -26.25
N LYS A 6 -20.62 4.82 -26.27
CA LYS A 6 -19.78 4.99 -25.07
C LYS A 6 -19.61 6.49 -24.83
N PRO A 7 -19.92 7.04 -23.65
CA PRO A 7 -19.56 8.42 -23.36
C PRO A 7 -18.04 8.56 -23.52
N LEU A 8 -17.60 9.59 -24.23
CA LEU A 8 -16.17 9.89 -24.48
C LEU A 8 -15.38 10.10 -23.17
N LEU A 9 -16.08 10.28 -22.05
CA LEU A 9 -15.54 10.54 -20.73
C LEU A 9 -16.28 9.65 -19.72
N SER A 10 -15.53 8.85 -18.96
CA SER A 10 -16.03 8.04 -17.84
C SER A 10 -15.20 8.31 -16.59
N THR A 11 -15.77 8.01 -15.42
CA THR A 11 -15.04 8.11 -14.15
C THR A 11 -13.77 7.28 -14.18
N ASP A 12 -13.84 6.04 -14.69
CA ASP A 12 -12.68 5.14 -14.79
C ASP A 12 -11.56 5.72 -15.66
N LEU A 13 -11.90 6.25 -16.84
CA LEU A 13 -10.92 6.86 -17.74
C LEU A 13 -10.26 8.09 -17.08
N ILE A 14 -11.05 8.94 -16.42
CA ILE A 14 -10.52 10.10 -15.71
C ILE A 14 -9.53 9.67 -14.62
N VAL A 15 -9.90 8.66 -13.83
CA VAL A 15 -9.08 8.15 -12.72
C VAL A 15 -7.81 7.48 -13.23
N GLU A 16 -7.89 6.67 -14.29
CA GLU A 16 -6.74 6.02 -14.93
C GLU A 16 -5.74 7.05 -15.47
N THR A 17 -6.22 8.05 -16.23
CA THR A 17 -5.36 9.12 -16.74
C THR A 17 -4.79 9.97 -15.61
N ALA A 18 -5.57 10.28 -14.57
CA ALA A 18 -5.09 11.01 -13.40
C ALA A 18 -4.02 10.23 -12.63
N ARG A 19 -4.19 8.91 -12.47
CA ARG A 19 -3.19 8.01 -11.85
C ARG A 19 -1.89 8.04 -12.65
N ALA A 20 -1.96 7.85 -13.97
CA ALA A 20 -0.79 7.90 -14.84
C ALA A 20 -0.04 9.24 -14.77
N LEU A 21 -0.77 10.36 -14.70
CA LEU A 21 -0.16 11.69 -14.49
C LEU A 21 0.52 11.81 -13.12
N VAL A 22 -0.10 11.28 -12.06
CA VAL A 22 0.51 11.28 -10.71
C VAL A 22 1.76 10.40 -10.68
N ASP A 23 1.75 9.24 -11.32
CA ASP A 23 2.90 8.35 -11.38
C ASP A 23 4.07 9.00 -12.13
N ALA A 24 3.79 9.67 -13.26
CA ALA A 24 4.83 10.29 -14.09
C ALA A 24 5.35 11.65 -13.57
N GLU A 25 4.47 12.51 -13.05
CA GLU A 25 4.77 13.92 -12.78
C GLU A 25 4.54 14.32 -11.30
N GLY A 26 4.03 13.41 -10.47
CA GLY A 26 3.74 13.65 -9.05
C GLY A 26 2.43 14.39 -8.77
N LEU A 27 2.07 14.47 -7.48
CA LEU A 27 0.78 15.04 -7.01
C LEU A 27 0.59 16.52 -7.37
N ALA A 28 1.69 17.26 -7.50
CA ALA A 28 1.67 18.70 -7.79
C ALA A 28 1.20 18.97 -9.23
N ALA A 29 1.54 18.09 -10.17
CA ALA A 29 1.19 18.22 -11.59
C ALA A 29 -0.31 17.98 -11.84
N LEU A 30 -0.96 17.18 -11.00
CA LEU A 30 -2.38 16.88 -11.15
C LEU A 30 -3.24 18.14 -10.90
N SER A 31 -3.82 18.68 -11.97
CA SER A 31 -4.82 19.74 -11.92
C SER A 31 -5.95 19.43 -12.89
N THR A 32 -7.15 19.97 -12.65
CA THR A 32 -8.29 19.80 -13.56
C THR A 32 -7.97 20.29 -14.97
N ARG A 33 -7.17 21.36 -15.11
CA ARG A 33 -6.70 21.88 -16.40
C ARG A 33 -5.72 20.92 -17.10
N ARG A 34 -4.70 20.42 -16.39
CA ARG A 34 -3.71 19.47 -16.95
C ARG A 34 -4.40 18.18 -17.39
N LEU A 35 -5.30 17.66 -16.55
CA LEU A 35 -6.05 16.45 -16.82
C LEU A 35 -7.04 16.62 -17.98
N ALA A 36 -7.73 17.75 -18.07
CA ALA A 36 -8.62 18.06 -19.20
C ALA A 36 -7.85 18.15 -20.52
N ALA A 37 -6.65 18.75 -20.50
CA ALA A 37 -5.78 18.81 -21.67
C ALA A 37 -5.30 17.41 -22.10
N GLU A 38 -4.90 16.56 -21.14
CA GLU A 38 -4.50 15.17 -21.40
C GLU A 38 -5.64 14.34 -22.00
N LEU A 39 -6.86 14.53 -21.49
CA LEU A 39 -8.07 13.83 -21.96
C LEU A 39 -8.67 14.43 -23.23
N GLY A 40 -8.17 15.58 -23.72
CA GLY A 40 -8.74 16.28 -24.87
C GLY A 40 -10.17 16.81 -24.66
N VAL A 41 -10.55 17.10 -23.40
CA VAL A 41 -11.89 17.60 -23.03
C VAL A 41 -11.84 19.00 -22.43
N SER A 42 -13.01 19.64 -22.29
CA SER A 42 -13.11 20.91 -21.58
C SER A 42 -13.10 20.71 -20.06
N GLY A 43 -12.49 21.65 -19.32
CA GLY A 43 -12.46 21.63 -17.84
C GLY A 43 -13.84 21.41 -17.18
N PRO A 44 -14.92 22.10 -17.60
CA PRO A 44 -16.28 21.89 -17.08
C PRO A 44 -16.77 20.44 -17.14
N SER A 45 -16.33 19.66 -18.13
CA SER A 45 -16.74 18.26 -18.28
C SER A 45 -16.24 17.40 -17.12
N LEU A 46 -15.07 17.70 -16.56
CA LEU A 46 -14.54 16.98 -15.39
C LEU A 46 -15.32 17.29 -14.10
N TYR A 47 -15.84 18.51 -13.95
CA TYR A 47 -16.62 18.90 -12.76
C TYR A 47 -17.95 18.15 -12.62
N ASN A 48 -18.46 17.56 -13.71
CA ASN A 48 -19.60 16.66 -13.67
C ASN A 48 -19.29 15.32 -12.99
N HIS A 49 -18.02 14.92 -12.96
CA HIS A 49 -17.55 13.68 -12.32
C HIS A 49 -16.91 13.95 -10.95
N PHE A 50 -16.06 14.98 -10.86
CA PHE A 50 -15.31 15.33 -9.66
C PHE A 50 -15.42 16.82 -9.38
N ARG A 51 -16.07 17.20 -8.27
CA ARG A 51 -16.30 18.60 -7.93
C ARG A 51 -15.04 19.30 -7.46
N THR A 52 -14.09 18.56 -6.88
CA THR A 52 -12.85 19.09 -6.32
C THR A 52 -11.64 18.23 -6.70
N LYS A 53 -10.44 18.83 -6.66
CA LYS A 53 -9.17 18.10 -6.81
C LYS A 53 -9.04 17.00 -5.76
N ASP A 54 -9.48 17.25 -4.53
CA ASP A 54 -9.42 16.25 -3.46
C ASP A 54 -10.29 15.03 -3.76
N GLN A 55 -11.50 15.20 -4.31
CA GLN A 55 -12.33 14.04 -4.72
C GLN A 55 -11.66 13.19 -5.79
N LEU A 56 -10.97 13.83 -6.73
CA LEU A 56 -10.20 13.13 -7.75
C LEU A 56 -9.00 12.38 -7.13
N LEU A 57 -8.27 13.02 -6.21
CA LEU A 57 -7.15 12.38 -5.50
C LEU A 57 -7.59 11.17 -4.67
N GLU A 58 -8.71 11.28 -3.96
CA GLU A 58 -9.28 10.16 -3.21
C GLU A 58 -9.67 9.01 -4.14
N ALA A 59 -10.20 9.29 -5.34
CA ALA A 59 -10.53 8.28 -6.34
C ALA A 59 -9.29 7.61 -6.95
N VAL A 60 -8.25 8.38 -7.25
CA VAL A 60 -6.95 7.83 -7.68
C VAL A 60 -6.36 6.94 -6.59
N ALA A 61 -6.37 7.39 -5.34
CA ALA A 61 -5.88 6.60 -4.21
C ALA A 61 -6.72 5.32 -3.98
N ASP A 62 -8.04 5.39 -4.14
CA ASP A 62 -8.91 4.20 -4.08
C ASP A 62 -8.60 3.23 -5.23
N SER A 63 -8.32 3.72 -6.43
CA SER A 63 -7.95 2.87 -7.58
C SER A 63 -6.64 2.10 -7.37
N VAL A 64 -5.69 2.65 -6.60
CA VAL A 64 -4.46 1.94 -6.22
C VAL A 64 -4.73 0.92 -5.13
N SER A 65 -5.66 1.20 -4.20
CA SER A 65 -6.08 0.23 -3.19
C SER A 65 -6.80 -0.98 -3.80
N VAL A 66 -7.40 -0.86 -4.99
CA VAL A 66 -7.98 -2.00 -5.73
C VAL A 66 -6.91 -2.98 -6.23
N LEU A 67 -5.67 -2.54 -6.42
CA LEU A 67 -4.57 -3.40 -6.88
C LEU A 67 -4.03 -4.32 -5.78
N VAL A 68 -4.40 -4.08 -4.53
CA VAL A 68 -3.99 -4.91 -3.39
C VAL A 68 -4.81 -6.20 -3.41
N ASP A 69 -4.12 -7.33 -3.49
CA ASP A 69 -4.72 -8.65 -3.37
C ASP A 69 -5.22 -8.84 -1.93
N LEU A 70 -6.47 -9.27 -1.81
CA LEU A 70 -7.14 -9.57 -0.54
C LEU A 70 -7.59 -11.04 -0.47
N SER A 71 -7.29 -11.85 -1.49
CA SER A 71 -7.70 -13.26 -1.59
C SER A 71 -7.14 -14.13 -0.45
N MET A 72 -6.06 -13.69 0.20
CA MET A 72 -5.50 -14.35 1.38
C MET A 72 -6.39 -14.24 2.63
N PHE A 73 -7.32 -13.28 2.67
CA PHE A 73 -8.33 -13.14 3.73
C PHE A 73 -9.72 -13.65 3.31
N GLU A 74 -9.91 -14.04 2.05
CA GLU A 74 -11.18 -14.58 1.58
C GLU A 74 -11.44 -15.96 2.20
N ARG A 75 -12.67 -16.16 2.68
CA ARG A 75 -13.13 -17.45 3.20
C ARG A 75 -13.37 -18.37 2.00
N GLY A 76 -12.48 -19.32 1.77
CA GLY A 76 -12.72 -20.35 0.78
C GLY A 76 -13.91 -21.23 1.18
N GLU A 77 -14.90 -21.38 0.30
CA GLU A 77 -15.96 -22.41 0.40
C GLU A 77 -15.34 -23.83 0.53
N GLU A 78 -14.09 -24.01 0.07
CA GLU A 78 -13.33 -25.26 0.17
C GLU A 78 -12.77 -25.58 1.58
N ALA A 79 -12.85 -24.65 2.54
CA ALA A 79 -12.39 -24.91 3.91
C ALA A 79 -13.31 -25.89 4.67
N GLU A 80 -14.56 -26.06 4.23
CA GLU A 80 -15.54 -26.98 4.84
C GLU A 80 -15.19 -28.46 4.67
N GLY A 81 -14.23 -28.79 3.79
CA GLY A 81 -13.76 -30.17 3.55
C GLY A 81 -12.59 -30.63 4.43
N ARG A 82 -11.89 -29.72 5.13
CA ARG A 82 -10.71 -30.07 5.95
C ARG A 82 -11.18 -30.54 7.34
N LYS A 83 -11.47 -31.84 7.44
CA LYS A 83 -11.73 -32.49 8.73
C LYS A 83 -10.49 -32.44 9.61
N GLY A 84 -10.53 -31.57 10.62
CA GLY A 84 -9.68 -31.63 11.80
C GLY A 84 -8.67 -30.49 11.89
N GLY A 85 -8.94 -29.50 12.75
CA GLY A 85 -7.93 -28.67 13.44
C GLY A 85 -7.02 -27.74 12.63
N GLU A 86 -6.89 -27.94 11.33
CA GLU A 86 -6.09 -27.11 10.42
C GLU A 86 -6.94 -25.91 9.99
N ARG A 87 -6.77 -24.87 10.81
CA ARG A 87 -7.36 -23.54 10.82
C ARG A 87 -7.59 -22.94 9.42
N ALA A 88 -8.45 -21.92 9.38
CA ALA A 88 -8.31 -20.77 8.48
C ALA A 88 -6.82 -20.55 8.12
N ARG A 89 -6.50 -20.27 6.85
CA ARG A 89 -5.10 -20.05 6.41
C ARG A 89 -4.35 -19.29 7.50
N ASP A 90 -3.16 -19.77 7.88
CA ASP A 90 -2.40 -19.20 8.99
C ASP A 90 -2.37 -17.67 8.85
N TRP A 91 -2.97 -16.97 9.81
CA TRP A 91 -3.16 -15.52 9.78
C TRP A 91 -1.82 -14.81 9.54
N ARG A 92 -0.72 -15.45 9.96
CA ARG A 92 0.64 -15.02 9.71
C ARG A 92 0.98 -14.97 8.22
N THR A 93 0.70 -16.06 7.48
CA THR A 93 0.89 -16.12 6.02
C THR A 93 -0.02 -15.13 5.32
N ALA A 94 -1.28 -14.98 5.77
CA ALA A 94 -2.19 -13.99 5.18
C ALA A 94 -1.69 -12.55 5.35
N LEU A 95 -1.20 -12.17 6.55
CA LEU A 95 -0.59 -10.85 6.76
C LEU A 95 0.68 -10.65 5.93
N HIS A 96 1.50 -11.70 5.77
CA HIS A 96 2.70 -11.67 4.94
C HIS A 96 2.34 -11.36 3.47
N ASP A 97 1.50 -12.19 2.86
CA ASP A 97 1.16 -12.08 1.44
C ASP A 97 0.46 -10.75 1.15
N TRP A 98 -0.40 -10.30 2.07
CA TRP A 98 -1.04 -9.00 1.99
C TRP A 98 -0.02 -7.85 2.05
N ALA A 99 0.97 -7.92 2.95
CA ALA A 99 2.00 -6.89 3.05
C ALA A 99 2.85 -6.81 1.78
N VAL A 100 3.22 -7.95 1.19
CA VAL A 100 3.95 -8.03 -0.07
C VAL A 100 3.13 -7.42 -1.21
N SER A 101 1.86 -7.83 -1.36
CA SER A 101 0.96 -7.31 -2.40
C SER A 101 0.75 -5.80 -2.24
N TYR A 102 0.52 -5.33 -1.02
CA TYR A 102 0.30 -3.92 -0.76
C TYR A 102 1.57 -3.10 -1.03
N ARG A 103 2.75 -3.57 -0.61
CA ARG A 103 4.02 -2.88 -0.93
C ARG A 103 4.27 -2.82 -2.44
N ALA A 104 3.96 -3.88 -3.19
CA ALA A 104 4.08 -3.86 -4.65
C ALA A 104 3.20 -2.76 -5.27
N ALA A 105 1.94 -2.66 -4.86
CA ALA A 105 1.04 -1.60 -5.32
C ALA A 105 1.55 -0.19 -4.97
N LEU A 106 2.18 -0.01 -3.80
CA LEU A 106 2.79 1.28 -3.43
C LEU A 106 4.09 1.57 -4.20
N ARG A 107 4.89 0.55 -4.51
CA ARG A 107 6.13 0.68 -5.29
C ARG A 107 5.84 1.12 -6.73
N ASP A 108 4.75 0.62 -7.31
CA ASP A 108 4.31 1.01 -8.66
C ASP A 108 3.67 2.40 -8.69
N HIS A 109 3.21 2.90 -7.53
CA HIS A 109 2.51 4.18 -7.37
C HIS A 109 3.06 5.03 -6.21
N PRO A 110 4.37 5.34 -6.14
CA PRO A 110 4.97 5.96 -4.96
C PRO A 110 4.44 7.38 -4.71
N ASN A 111 4.06 8.10 -5.76
CA ASN A 111 3.57 9.46 -5.67
C ASN A 111 2.19 9.58 -4.99
N ILE A 112 1.39 8.50 -4.91
CA ILE A 112 0.08 8.52 -4.24
C ILE A 112 0.16 8.16 -2.74
N VAL A 113 1.30 7.64 -2.28
CA VAL A 113 1.58 7.23 -0.89
C VAL A 113 1.15 8.30 0.13
N PRO A 114 1.45 9.61 -0.04
CA PRO A 114 1.04 10.63 0.93
C PRO A 114 -0.48 10.81 1.06
N VAL A 115 -1.25 10.53 0.00
CA VAL A 115 -2.72 10.55 0.04
C VAL A 115 -3.21 9.29 0.75
N LEU A 116 -2.67 8.13 0.36
CA LEU A 116 -3.00 6.86 0.97
C LEU A 116 -2.75 6.87 2.48
N ALA A 117 -1.63 7.44 2.94
CA ALA A 117 -1.18 7.49 4.33
C ALA A 117 -2.19 8.09 5.32
N ARG A 118 -3.07 9.00 4.86
CA ARG A 118 -4.09 9.70 5.69
C ARG A 118 -5.17 8.80 6.31
N GLY A 119 -5.23 7.54 5.90
CA GLY A 119 -6.22 6.56 6.37
C GLY A 119 -7.21 6.19 5.26
N PRO A 120 -7.99 5.10 5.41
CA PRO A 120 -8.94 4.66 4.39
C PRO A 120 -10.03 5.70 4.08
N GLY A 121 -10.41 6.54 5.05
CA GLY A 121 -11.44 7.55 4.86
C GLY A 121 -12.79 6.92 4.49
N ARG A 122 -13.44 7.42 3.44
CA ARG A 122 -14.70 6.87 2.88
C ARG A 122 -14.49 6.11 1.56
N ARG A 123 -13.24 5.78 1.24
CA ARG A 123 -12.86 5.16 -0.02
C ARG A 123 -13.26 3.68 -0.03
N PRO A 124 -14.10 3.21 -0.97
CA PRO A 124 -14.64 1.86 -0.95
C PRO A 124 -13.59 0.73 -0.92
N ALA A 125 -12.54 0.80 -1.74
CA ALA A 125 -11.48 -0.21 -1.73
C ALA A 125 -10.63 -0.12 -0.46
N GLY A 126 -10.34 1.10 0.02
CA GLY A 126 -9.67 1.30 1.31
C GLY A 126 -10.44 0.71 2.50
N LEU A 127 -11.77 0.83 2.50
CA LEU A 127 -12.64 0.21 3.51
C LEU A 127 -12.70 -1.31 3.38
N ARG A 128 -12.77 -1.86 2.15
CA ARG A 128 -12.70 -3.32 1.92
C ARG A 128 -11.39 -3.92 2.42
N LEU A 129 -10.27 -3.24 2.18
CA LEU A 129 -8.97 -3.66 2.68
C LEU A 129 -8.94 -3.68 4.21
N ALA A 130 -9.48 -2.64 4.87
CA ALA A 130 -9.55 -2.59 6.33
C ALA A 130 -10.46 -3.69 6.90
N ASP A 131 -11.62 -3.93 6.27
CA ASP A 131 -12.58 -4.97 6.66
C ASP A 131 -12.00 -6.38 6.51
N ALA A 132 -11.32 -6.67 5.39
CA ALA A 132 -10.70 -7.96 5.13
C ALA A 132 -9.61 -8.31 6.15
N VAL A 133 -8.70 -7.37 6.45
CA VAL A 133 -7.62 -7.59 7.44
C VAL A 133 -8.22 -7.75 8.83
N TYR A 134 -9.15 -6.88 9.22
CA TYR A 134 -9.80 -6.95 10.53
C TYR A 134 -10.56 -8.27 10.71
N GLY A 135 -11.40 -8.63 9.74
CA GLY A 135 -12.16 -9.88 9.73
C GLY A 135 -11.24 -11.09 9.79
N GLY A 136 -10.18 -11.12 8.97
CA GLY A 136 -9.21 -12.21 8.97
C GLY A 136 -8.51 -12.40 10.32
N MET A 137 -8.19 -11.33 11.04
CA MET A 137 -7.59 -11.42 12.38
C MET A 137 -8.60 -11.89 13.44
N VAL A 138 -9.83 -11.37 13.41
CA VAL A 138 -10.89 -11.78 14.34
C VAL A 138 -11.26 -13.25 14.13
N ASP A 139 -11.39 -13.69 12.87
CA ASP A 139 -11.67 -15.09 12.52
C ASP A 139 -10.53 -16.02 12.95
N ALA A 140 -9.29 -15.54 12.93
CA ALA A 140 -8.14 -16.25 13.48
C ALA A 140 -8.14 -16.32 15.01
N GLY A 141 -9.03 -15.61 15.71
CA GLY A 141 -9.16 -15.63 17.17
C GLY A 141 -8.41 -14.51 17.90
N TRP A 142 -7.96 -13.46 17.19
CA TRP A 142 -7.46 -12.26 17.85
C TRP A 142 -8.59 -11.45 18.49
N PRO A 143 -8.38 -10.85 19.67
CA PRO A 143 -9.32 -9.89 20.23
C PRO A 143 -9.54 -8.70 19.26
N PRO A 144 -10.78 -8.20 19.10
CA PRO A 144 -11.11 -7.08 18.21
C PRO A 144 -10.20 -5.85 18.32
N ALA A 145 -9.85 -5.43 19.54
CA ALA A 145 -8.98 -4.29 19.76
C ALA A 145 -7.54 -4.53 19.25
N GLN A 146 -7.06 -5.77 19.35
CA GLN A 146 -5.73 -6.15 18.86
C GLN A 146 -5.74 -6.33 17.35
N ALA A 147 -6.81 -6.88 16.75
CA ALA A 147 -6.99 -6.95 15.31
C ALA A 147 -6.88 -5.56 14.64
N THR A 148 -7.51 -4.54 15.21
CA THR A 148 -7.39 -3.14 14.76
C THR A 148 -5.96 -2.64 14.86
N SER A 149 -5.28 -2.89 15.99
CA SER A 149 -3.89 -2.49 16.20
C SER A 149 -2.93 -3.17 15.23
N ILE A 150 -3.15 -4.45 14.91
CA ILE A 150 -2.38 -5.21 13.91
C ILE A 150 -2.53 -4.56 12.53
N GLY A 151 -3.76 -4.30 12.09
CA GLY A 151 -4.01 -3.65 10.79
C GLY A 151 -3.35 -2.27 10.68
N ALA A 152 -3.41 -1.46 11.75
CA ALA A 152 -2.74 -0.16 11.80
C ALA A 152 -1.21 -0.29 11.77
N LEU A 153 -0.64 -1.19 12.59
CA LEU A 153 0.80 -1.45 12.66
C LEU A 153 1.36 -1.89 11.30
N MET A 154 0.74 -2.90 10.69
CA MET A 154 1.15 -3.41 9.38
C MET A 154 1.10 -2.31 8.32
N ARG A 155 0.04 -1.51 8.31
CA ARG A 155 -0.10 -0.38 7.40
C ARG A 155 0.99 0.67 7.60
N TYR A 156 1.37 1.01 8.83
CA TYR A 156 2.46 1.96 9.09
C TYR A 156 3.78 1.44 8.54
N PHE A 157 4.06 0.15 8.77
CA PHE A 157 5.25 -0.50 8.27
C PHE A 157 5.29 -0.51 6.72
N ILE A 158 4.21 -0.95 6.07
CA ILE A 158 4.12 -1.02 4.60
C ILE A 158 4.20 0.38 3.96
N MET A 159 3.52 1.36 4.52
CA MET A 159 3.55 2.73 3.98
C MET A 159 4.94 3.36 4.16
N GLY A 160 5.58 3.12 5.29
CA GLY A 160 6.93 3.60 5.57
C GLY A 160 7.98 3.00 4.63
N SER A 161 7.87 1.71 4.31
CA SER A 161 8.79 1.02 3.39
C SER A 161 8.64 1.43 1.92
N ALA A 162 7.54 2.13 1.58
CA ALA A 162 7.27 2.61 0.23
C ALA A 162 7.48 4.12 0.04
N LEU A 163 7.84 4.87 1.10
CA LEU A 163 8.00 6.33 1.03
C LEU A 163 9.26 6.76 0.25
N GLY A 164 10.30 5.93 0.27
CA GLY A 164 11.57 6.17 -0.41
C GLY A 164 12.65 5.23 0.10
N SER A 165 13.77 5.16 -0.64
CA SER A 165 14.90 4.34 -0.21
C SER A 165 15.69 5.01 0.90
N PHE A 166 15.95 4.27 1.98
CA PHE A 166 16.92 4.70 3.00
C PHE A 166 18.33 4.78 2.41
N ALA A 167 18.71 3.78 1.61
CA ALA A 167 20.03 3.66 1.01
C ALA A 167 20.28 4.71 -0.09
N GLY A 168 19.23 5.11 -0.82
CA GLY A 168 19.32 6.20 -1.81
C GLY A 168 19.59 7.59 -1.22
N GLY A 169 19.50 7.76 0.10
CA GLY A 169 19.81 9.02 0.78
C GLY A 169 21.31 9.26 1.01
N PHE A 170 22.17 8.26 0.79
CA PHE A 170 23.61 8.39 0.93
C PHE A 170 24.21 8.94 -0.37
N VAL A 171 25.18 9.85 -0.25
CA VAL A 171 25.86 10.44 -1.41
C VAL A 171 26.98 9.51 -1.87
N ASP A 172 27.15 9.41 -3.18
CA ASP A 172 28.27 8.66 -3.78
C ASP A 172 29.56 9.50 -3.74
N ASP A 173 30.04 9.75 -2.52
CA ASP A 173 31.28 10.46 -2.22
C ASP A 173 31.89 9.87 -0.94
N GLU A 174 32.96 9.09 -1.08
CA GLU A 174 33.67 8.49 0.06
C GLU A 174 34.17 9.56 1.05
N SER A 175 34.57 10.73 0.55
CA SER A 175 35.10 11.82 1.38
C SER A 175 34.04 12.46 2.28
N ALA A 176 32.75 12.26 1.99
CA ALA A 176 31.66 12.68 2.85
C ALA A 176 31.58 11.87 4.17
N TYR A 177 32.27 10.74 4.26
CA TYR A 177 32.22 9.80 5.37
C TYR A 177 33.60 9.59 6.02
N ASP A 178 34.24 10.67 6.49
CA ASP A 178 35.52 10.61 7.20
C ASP A 178 35.44 9.63 8.39
N PRO A 179 36.27 8.57 8.44
CA PRO A 179 36.26 7.60 9.54
C PRO A 179 36.57 8.19 10.92
N ALA A 180 37.20 9.37 11.00
CA ALA A 180 37.46 10.06 12.27
C ALA A 180 36.15 10.56 12.90
N ASP A 181 35.20 11.02 12.08
CA ASP A 181 33.90 11.53 12.53
C ASP A 181 32.81 10.44 12.45
N TYR A 182 32.89 9.54 11.46
CA TYR A 182 31.88 8.54 11.14
C TYR A 182 32.47 7.12 11.02
N PRO A 183 32.92 6.50 12.13
CA PRO A 183 33.67 5.24 12.12
C PRO A 183 32.89 4.02 11.59
N HIS A 184 31.58 4.14 11.39
CA HIS A 184 30.71 3.07 10.93
C HIS A 184 30.11 3.32 9.53
N LEU A 185 30.42 4.47 8.90
CA LEU A 185 29.87 4.87 7.60
C LEU A 185 30.88 4.83 6.46
N GLY A 186 32.06 4.23 6.64
CA GLY A 186 33.10 4.20 5.60
C GLY A 186 32.67 3.55 4.27
N GLN A 187 31.61 2.72 4.27
CA GLN A 187 31.03 2.14 3.04
C GLN A 187 29.68 2.75 2.65
N ALA A 188 29.25 3.83 3.33
CA ALA A 188 27.93 4.41 3.13
C ALA A 188 27.74 4.97 1.71
N HIS A 189 28.82 5.46 1.08
CA HIS A 189 28.82 5.93 -0.31
C HIS A 189 28.40 4.84 -1.32
N LEU A 190 28.62 3.56 -1.00
CA LEU A 190 28.25 2.42 -1.85
C LEU A 190 26.78 2.01 -1.71
N LEU A 191 26.05 2.53 -0.72
CA LEU A 191 24.70 2.05 -0.40
C LEU A 191 23.68 2.46 -1.48
N ALA A 192 23.82 3.65 -2.07
CA ALA A 192 22.90 4.15 -3.08
C ALA A 192 22.82 3.22 -4.31
N GLU A 193 23.96 2.65 -4.73
CA GLU A 193 24.00 1.69 -5.85
C GLU A 193 23.29 0.37 -5.54
N GLN A 194 23.19 -0.01 -4.27
CA GLN A 194 22.54 -1.25 -3.81
C GLN A 194 21.14 -1.02 -3.24
N GLN A 195 20.57 0.17 -3.45
CA GLN A 195 19.36 0.61 -2.75
C GLN A 195 18.18 -0.37 -2.88
N GLU A 196 17.91 -0.89 -4.09
CA GLU A 196 16.79 -1.81 -4.32
C GLU A 196 16.94 -3.10 -3.51
N LYS A 197 18.15 -3.66 -3.47
CA LYS A 197 18.43 -4.89 -2.72
C LYS A 197 18.36 -4.65 -1.21
N ILE A 198 18.81 -3.49 -0.76
CA ILE A 198 18.76 -3.11 0.65
C ILE A 198 17.31 -2.93 1.08
N ASP A 199 16.50 -2.22 0.30
CA ASP A 199 15.09 -1.95 0.62
C ASP A 199 14.27 -3.24 0.64
N GLU A 200 14.50 -4.15 -0.32
CA GLU A 200 13.86 -5.47 -0.35
C GLU A 200 14.21 -6.28 0.89
N ARG A 201 15.50 -6.40 1.20
CA ARG A 201 15.97 -7.13 2.39
C ARG A 201 15.45 -6.50 3.68
N ALA A 202 15.42 -5.17 3.77
CA ALA A 202 14.93 -4.45 4.94
C ALA A 202 13.43 -4.69 5.15
N PHE A 203 12.64 -4.68 4.08
CA PHE A 203 11.22 -5.00 4.15
C PHE A 203 10.98 -6.43 4.61
N GLU A 204 11.62 -7.42 4.00
CA GLU A 204 11.47 -8.83 4.37
C GLU A 204 11.89 -9.11 5.82
N THR A 205 13.02 -8.53 6.24
CA THR A 205 13.51 -8.64 7.62
C THR A 205 12.52 -8.02 8.60
N GLY A 206 12.03 -6.81 8.31
CA GLY A 206 11.07 -6.11 9.17
C GLY A 206 9.73 -6.81 9.25
N LEU A 207 9.21 -7.31 8.13
CA LEU A 207 7.96 -8.07 8.06
C LEU A 207 8.06 -9.35 8.88
N THR A 208 9.14 -10.11 8.70
CA THR A 208 9.38 -11.34 9.48
C THR A 208 9.43 -11.05 10.98
N ALA A 209 10.19 -10.03 11.39
CA ALA A 209 10.31 -9.66 12.81
C ALA A 209 8.96 -9.21 13.42
N LEU A 210 8.15 -8.45 12.67
CA LEU A 210 6.81 -8.05 13.09
C LEU A 210 5.90 -9.25 13.27
N LEU A 211 5.87 -10.15 12.28
CA LEU A 211 5.04 -11.35 12.32
C LEU A 211 5.48 -12.31 13.44
N ASP A 212 6.78 -12.43 13.71
CA ASP A 212 7.31 -13.23 14.82
C ASP A 212 6.85 -12.67 16.17
N GLY A 213 6.93 -11.34 16.35
CA GLY A 213 6.43 -10.67 17.54
C GLY A 213 4.93 -10.86 17.74
N LEU A 214 4.13 -10.79 16.66
CA LEU A 214 2.69 -11.06 16.71
C LEU A 214 2.41 -12.54 17.04
N ALA A 215 3.20 -13.48 16.51
CA ALA A 215 3.01 -14.90 16.80
C ALA A 215 3.23 -15.22 18.28
N GLN A 216 4.27 -14.62 18.88
CA GLN A 216 4.51 -14.75 20.33
C GLN A 216 3.36 -14.17 21.16
N GLN A 217 2.82 -13.00 20.79
CA GLN A 217 1.66 -12.41 21.46
C GLN A 217 0.42 -13.30 21.34
N TYR A 218 0.17 -13.86 20.16
CA TYR A 218 -0.95 -14.77 19.91
C TYR A 218 -0.85 -16.05 20.75
N GLU A 219 0.34 -16.62 20.90
CA GLU A 219 0.56 -17.77 21.77
C GLU A 219 0.26 -17.46 23.24
N GLN A 220 0.67 -16.28 23.73
CA GLN A 220 0.40 -15.85 25.10
C GLN A 220 -1.11 -15.73 25.37
N LEU A 221 -1.89 -15.24 24.40
CA LEU A 221 -3.35 -15.18 24.50
C LEU A 221 -4.00 -16.57 24.66
N ARG A 222 -3.35 -17.61 24.12
CA ARG A 222 -3.91 -18.97 24.08
C ARG A 222 -3.43 -19.87 25.22
N ARG A 223 -2.48 -19.41 26.04
CA ARG A 223 -2.07 -20.15 27.24
C ARG A 223 -3.21 -20.09 28.27
N PRO A 224 -3.72 -21.24 28.77
CA PRO A 224 -4.63 -21.21 29.90
C PRO A 224 -3.91 -20.61 31.11
N GLY A 225 -4.56 -19.65 31.75
CA GLY A 225 -4.07 -19.02 32.99
C GLY A 225 -4.11 -19.96 34.18
#